data_AF-A0A926NCL8-F1
#
_entry.id   AF-A0A926NCL8-F1
#
_cell.length_a   1.000
_cell.length_b   1.000
_cell.length_c   1.000
_cell.angle_alpha   90.00
_cell.angle_beta   90.00
_cell.angle_gamma   90.00
#
_symmetry.space_group_name_H-M   'P 1'
#
loop_
_entity.id
_entity.type
_entity.pdbx_description
1 polymer ?
#
loop_
_entity_poly.entity_id
_entity_poly.type
_entity_poly.pdbx_seq_one_letter_code
_entity_poly.pdbx_strand_id
1 'polypeptide(L)'
;MIHPIQPFVQYLLVQPDIPYQSLDMKIFAGVPFLYFKLQDHSGQHALEVWLDKVIEGFTSGTIWTIQWLYIRSSSNGLVYKFSIRSPNQKSFCCGNQCPNCILFRD
;
A
#
# COMPACT_ATOMS: atom_id res chain seq x y z
N MET A 1 -13.00 9.17 -8.81
CA MET A 1 -12.90 8.41 -7.54
C MET A 1 -11.42 8.18 -7.27
N ILE A 2 -10.89 8.66 -6.15
CA ILE A 2 -9.49 8.49 -5.76
C ILE A 2 -9.33 7.06 -5.24
N HIS A 3 -8.45 6.25 -5.83
CA HIS A 3 -8.20 4.89 -5.35
C HIS A 3 -7.46 4.97 -4.01
N PRO A 4 -7.79 4.15 -2.98
CA PRO A 4 -7.18 4.25 -1.64
C PRO A 4 -5.65 4.19 -1.63
N ILE A 5 -5.03 3.57 -2.64
CA ILE A 5 -3.57 3.49 -2.81
C ILE A 5 -2.91 4.82 -3.22
N GLN A 6 -3.67 5.79 -3.74
CA GLN A 6 -3.10 7.01 -4.33
C GLN A 6 -2.29 7.85 -3.33
N PRO A 7 -2.72 8.07 -2.07
CA PRO A 7 -1.89 8.74 -1.07
C PRO A 7 -0.54 8.06 -0.86
N PHE A 8 -0.51 6.73 -0.87
CA PHE A 8 0.74 5.97 -0.77
C PHE A 8 1.61 6.17 -2.01
N VAL A 9 1.04 6.13 -3.22
CA VAL A 9 1.80 6.39 -4.46
C VAL A 9 2.40 7.80 -4.46
N GLN A 10 1.65 8.81 -4.03
CA GLN A 10 2.19 10.17 -3.90
C GLN A 10 3.32 10.25 -2.87
N TYR A 11 3.17 9.51 -1.76
CA TYR A 11 4.23 9.42 -0.75
C TYR A 11 5.52 8.79 -1.30
N LEU A 12 5.41 7.76 -2.16
CA LEU A 12 6.58 7.15 -2.83
C LEU A 12 7.34 8.15 -3.70
N LEU A 13 6.63 9.04 -4.43
CA LEU A 13 7.22 9.98 -5.37
C LEU A 13 8.10 11.06 -4.71
N VAL A 14 7.93 11.30 -3.41
CA VAL A 14 8.68 12.33 -2.65
C VAL A 14 9.75 11.75 -1.72
N GLN A 15 9.89 10.43 -1.68
CA GLN A 15 10.90 9.80 -0.84
C GLN A 15 12.32 10.03 -1.39
N PRO A 16 13.33 10.22 -0.51
CA PRO A 16 14.72 10.19 -0.92
C PRO A 16 15.18 8.77 -1.26
N ASP A 17 16.34 8.68 -1.92
CA ASP A 17 17.07 7.42 -2.17
C ASP A 17 16.23 6.32 -2.85
N ILE A 18 15.40 6.71 -3.83
CA ILE A 18 14.55 5.77 -4.58
C ILE A 18 15.42 4.77 -5.37
N PRO A 19 15.16 3.45 -5.29
CA PRO A 19 15.90 2.42 -6.06
C PRO A 19 15.33 2.19 -7.47
N TYR A 20 14.44 3.08 -7.94
CA TYR A 20 13.79 2.99 -9.24
C TYR A 20 13.95 4.31 -10.03
N GLN A 21 13.89 4.20 -11.35
CA GLN A 21 13.91 5.32 -12.30
C GLN A 21 12.50 5.83 -12.58
N SER A 22 11.52 4.93 -12.64
CA SER A 22 10.12 5.29 -12.87
C SER A 22 9.16 4.34 -12.15
N LEU A 23 8.01 4.90 -11.81
CA LEU A 23 6.90 4.24 -11.13
C LEU A 23 5.63 4.48 -11.94
N ASP A 24 5.02 3.40 -12.41
CA ASP A 24 3.69 3.43 -13.03
C ASP A 24 2.68 2.69 -12.15
N MET A 25 1.43 3.12 -12.18
CA MET A 25 0.32 2.45 -11.50
C MET A 25 -0.77 2.06 -12.50
N LYS A 26 -1.24 0.81 -12.41
CA LYS A 26 -2.44 0.36 -13.12
C LYS A 26 -3.41 -0.30 -12.16
N ILE A 27 -4.70 -0.13 -12.41
CA ILE A 27 -5.75 -0.77 -11.64
C ILE A 27 -6.42 -1.82 -12.53
N PHE A 28 -6.45 -3.06 -12.08
CA PHE A 28 -7.15 -4.16 -12.74
C PHE A 28 -8.17 -4.75 -11.77
N ALA A 29 -9.46 -4.75 -12.15
CA ALA A 29 -10.55 -5.22 -11.30
C ALA A 29 -10.54 -4.65 -9.87
N GLY A 30 -10.23 -3.35 -9.73
CA GLY A 30 -10.14 -2.67 -8.43
C GLY A 30 -8.89 -3.00 -7.60
N VAL A 31 -7.95 -3.77 -8.15
CA VAL A 31 -6.68 -4.09 -7.51
C VAL A 31 -5.56 -3.23 -8.09
N PRO A 32 -4.79 -2.51 -7.26
CA PRO A 32 -3.69 -1.69 -7.74
C PRO A 32 -2.42 -2.53 -7.95
N PHE A 33 -1.78 -2.32 -9.10
CA PHE A 33 -0.48 -2.86 -9.45
C PHE A 33 0.48 -1.72 -9.71
N LEU A 34 1.63 -1.76 -9.03
CA LEU A 34 2.72 -0.82 -9.23
C LEU A 34 3.82 -1.49 -10.05
N TYR A 35 4.32 -0.75 -11.03
CA TYR A 35 5.37 -1.17 -11.95
C TYR A 35 6.59 -0.30 -11.66
N PHE A 36 7.68 -0.94 -11.24
CA PHE A 36 8.93 -0.26 -10.93
C PHE A 36 9.96 -0.61 -11.99
N LYS A 37 10.47 0.40 -12.71
CA LYS A 37 11.70 0.26 -13.49
C LYS A 37 12.87 0.61 -12.59
N LEU A 38 13.68 -0.39 -12.24
CA LEU A 38 14.82 -0.22 -11.35
C LEU A 38 15.89 0.69 -11.96
N GLN A 39 16.72 1.30 -11.11
CA GLN A 39 17.97 1.91 -11.55
C GLN A 39 18.98 0.83 -11.95
N ASP A 40 19.92 1.16 -12.83
CA ASP A 40 20.86 0.19 -13.43
C ASP A 40 21.69 -0.60 -12.39
N HIS A 41 21.93 -0.01 -11.23
CA HIS A 41 22.69 -0.62 -10.12
C HIS A 41 21.81 -1.09 -8.96
N SER A 42 20.48 -0.99 -9.09
CA SER A 42 19.51 -1.43 -8.08
C SER A 42 18.96 -2.82 -8.44
N GLY A 43 18.92 -3.70 -7.44
CA GLY A 43 18.31 -5.03 -7.56
C GLY A 43 16.90 -5.07 -6.98
N GLN A 44 16.15 -6.13 -7.31
CA GLN A 44 14.83 -6.41 -6.72
C GLN A 44 14.85 -6.37 -5.19
N HIS A 45 15.85 -7.00 -4.57
CA HIS A 45 15.98 -7.03 -3.12
C HIS A 45 16.15 -5.63 -2.51
N ALA A 46 16.91 -4.74 -3.17
CA ALA A 46 17.09 -3.36 -2.70
C ALA A 46 15.76 -2.57 -2.76
N LEU A 47 14.95 -2.79 -3.80
CA LEU A 47 13.61 -2.22 -3.88
C LEU A 47 12.70 -2.72 -2.75
N GLU A 48 12.73 -4.03 -2.46
CA GLU A 48 11.87 -4.62 -1.43
C GLU A 48 12.23 -4.14 -0.02
N VAL A 49 13.53 -4.08 0.31
CA VAL A 49 14.02 -3.51 1.58
C VAL A 49 13.62 -2.03 1.71
N TRP A 50 13.74 -1.27 0.62
CA TRP A 50 13.32 0.13 0.61
C TRP A 50 11.80 0.27 0.77
N LEU A 51 11.01 -0.58 0.11
CA LEU A 51 9.56 -0.59 0.21
C LEU A 51 9.10 -0.85 1.65
N ASP A 52 9.69 -1.83 2.33
CA ASP A 52 9.35 -2.15 3.73
C ASP A 52 9.59 -0.95 4.65
N LYS A 53 10.74 -0.29 4.51
CA LYS A 53 11.07 0.92 5.27
C LYS A 53 10.10 2.08 5.00
N VAL A 54 9.78 2.31 3.73
CA VAL A 54 8.89 3.41 3.32
C VAL A 54 7.45 3.13 3.75
N ILE A 55 7.01 1.88 3.72
CA ILE A 55 5.70 1.47 4.23
C ILE A 55 5.60 1.69 5.73
N GLU A 56 6.63 1.31 6.49
CA GLU A 56 6.69 1.57 7.93
C GLU A 56 6.56 3.07 8.22
N GLY A 57 7.30 3.92 7.49
CA GLY A 57 7.19 5.37 7.58
C GLY A 57 5.81 5.92 7.24
N PHE A 58 5.18 5.43 6.17
CA PHE A 58 3.85 5.86 5.73
C PHE A 58 2.73 5.45 6.69
N THR A 59 2.85 4.26 7.28
CA THR A 59 1.81 3.68 8.15
C THR A 59 1.98 4.05 9.62
N SER A 60 3.15 4.58 10.01
CA SER A 60 3.44 5.01 11.37
C SER A 60 2.38 5.98 11.91
N GLY A 61 1.85 5.68 13.10
CA GLY A 61 0.80 6.47 13.74
C GLY A 61 -0.59 6.35 13.10
N THR A 62 -0.76 5.52 12.07
CA THR A 62 -2.05 5.24 11.44
C THR A 62 -2.58 3.86 11.85
N ILE A 63 -3.87 3.64 11.63
CA ILE A 63 -4.45 2.29 11.71
C ILE A 63 -4.22 1.49 10.42
N TRP A 64 -3.58 2.05 9.39
CA TRP A 64 -3.46 1.35 8.12
C TRP A 64 -2.31 0.37 8.12
N THR A 65 -2.50 -0.72 7.40
CA THR A 65 -1.45 -1.67 7.05
C THR A 65 -1.37 -1.74 5.53
N ILE A 66 -0.16 -1.73 4.98
CA ILE A 66 0.06 -1.94 3.55
C ILE A 66 0.69 -3.32 3.37
N GLN A 67 0.11 -4.08 2.45
CA GLN A 67 0.68 -5.33 1.98
C GLN A 67 1.07 -5.20 0.53
N TRP A 68 2.22 -5.77 0.20
CA TRP A 68 2.69 -5.88 -1.17
C TRP A 68 3.03 -7.34 -1.48
N LEU A 69 2.88 -7.70 -2.76
CA LEU A 69 3.23 -9.02 -3.26
C LEU A 69 3.88 -8.87 -4.63
N TYR A 70 5.10 -9.41 -4.76
CA TYR A 70 5.75 -9.54 -6.06
C TYR A 70 4.94 -10.47 -6.97
N ILE A 71 4.66 -10.03 -8.19
CA ILE A 71 3.85 -10.77 -9.15
C ILE A 71 4.74 -11.36 -10.25
N ARG A 72 5.56 -10.53 -10.88
CA ARG A 72 6.44 -10.92 -11.99
C ARG A 72 7.41 -9.80 -12.38
N SER A 73 8.44 -10.18 -13.12
CA SER A 73 9.21 -9.29 -13.96
C SER A 73 8.56 -9.19 -15.35
N SER A 74 8.67 -8.02 -15.97
CA SER A 74 8.29 -7.80 -17.35
C SER A 74 9.34 -6.94 -18.06
N SER A 75 9.23 -6.78 -19.37
CA SER A 75 10.06 -5.80 -20.11
C SER A 75 9.94 -4.37 -19.57
N ASN A 76 8.85 -4.07 -18.86
CA ASN A 76 8.58 -2.76 -18.27
C ASN A 76 8.96 -2.68 -16.78
N GLY A 77 9.77 -3.62 -16.27
CA GLY A 77 10.23 -3.64 -14.89
C GLY A 77 9.49 -4.65 -14.01
N LEU A 78 9.64 -4.49 -12.69
CA LEU A 78 9.08 -5.35 -11.67
C LEU A 78 7.64 -4.96 -11.33
N VAL A 79 6.76 -5.95 -11.22
CA VAL A 79 5.33 -5.74 -10.98
C VAL A 79 4.95 -6.25 -9.60
N TYR A 80 4.32 -5.37 -8.83
CA TYR A 80 3.87 -5.64 -7.48
C TYR A 80 2.39 -5.33 -7.33
N LYS A 81 1.66 -6.22 -6.66
CA LYS A 81 0.30 -5.95 -6.21
C LYS A 81 0.36 -5.27 -4.85
N PHE A 82 -0.42 -4.21 -4.66
CA PHE A 82 -0.55 -3.54 -3.36
C PHE A 82 -1.96 -3.67 -2.78
N SER A 83 -2.07 -3.61 -1.47
CA SER A 83 -3.34 -3.59 -0.76
C SER A 83 -3.20 -2.80 0.53
N ILE A 84 -4.09 -1.82 0.75
CA ILE A 84 -4.21 -1.11 2.02
C ILE A 84 -5.35 -1.77 2.81
N ARG A 85 -5.09 -2.11 4.06
CA ARG A 85 -6.08 -2.68 4.98
C ARG A 85 -6.15 -1.82 6.24
N SER A 86 -7.36 -1.54 6.69
CA SER A 86 -7.60 -1.13 8.08
C SER A 86 -7.95 -2.36 8.92
N PRO A 87 -7.65 -2.35 10.23
CA PRO A 87 -8.14 -3.34 11.17
C PRO A 87 -9.65 -3.48 11.02
N ASN A 88 -10.09 -4.72 10.93
CA ASN A 88 -11.51 -5.07 10.85
C ASN A 88 -12.14 -4.97 12.26
N GLN A 89 -11.92 -3.86 12.96
CA GLN A 89 -12.66 -3.56 14.17
C GLN A 89 -14.09 -3.26 13.73
N LYS A 90 -15.01 -4.15 14.13
CA LYS A 90 -16.44 -4.17 13.81
C LYS A 90 -16.98 -2.76 13.59
N SER A 91 -17.00 -2.33 12.34
CA SER A 91 -17.54 -1.03 11.93
C SER A 91 -19.05 -1.10 11.72
N PHE A 92 -19.61 -2.31 11.80
CA PHE A 92 -21.03 -2.58 11.69
C PHE A 92 -21.62 -2.76 13.08
N CYS A 93 -22.65 -1.96 13.38
CA CYS A 93 -23.56 -2.26 14.46
C CYS A 93 -24.20 -3.63 14.18
N CYS A 94 -24.04 -4.58 15.10
CA CYS A 94 -24.62 -5.92 14.96
C CYS A 94 -26.14 -5.96 15.13
N GLY A 95 -26.79 -4.83 15.40
CA GLY A 95 -28.25 -4.73 15.59
C GLY A 95 -28.78 -5.30 16.92
N ASN A 96 -27.94 -5.97 17.72
CA ASN A 96 -28.37 -6.72 18.89
C ASN A 96 -28.43 -5.90 20.21
N GLN A 97 -28.41 -4.56 20.15
CA GLN A 97 -28.48 -3.66 21.32
C GLN A 97 -27.62 -4.13 22.51
N CYS A 98 -26.39 -4.56 22.24
CA CYS A 98 -25.54 -5.11 23.30
C CYS A 98 -25.17 -4.02 24.32
N PRO A 99 -25.14 -4.34 25.63
CA PRO A 99 -24.87 -3.37 26.69
C PRO A 99 -23.49 -2.70 26.62
N ASN A 100 -22.54 -3.28 25.87
CA ASN A 100 -21.19 -2.74 25.64
C ASN A 100 -20.96 -2.31 24.18
N CYS A 101 -21.96 -1.73 23.52
CA CYS A 101 -21.81 -1.28 22.14
C CYS A 101 -20.98 0.02 22.08
N ILE A 102 -19.78 -0.04 21.47
CA ILE A 102 -18.89 1.12 21.30
C ILE A 102 -19.47 2.25 20.40
N LEU A 103 -20.55 1.96 19.67
CA LEU A 103 -21.28 2.93 18.86
C LEU A 103 -22.48 3.54 19.60
N PHE A 104 -22.82 3.04 20.80
CA PHE A 104 -23.79 3.69 21.67
C PHE A 104 -23.14 4.98 22.18
N ARG A 105 -23.56 6.10 21.62
CA ARG A 105 -23.25 7.43 22.13
C ARG A 105 -24.47 7.87 22.93
N ASP A 106 -24.25 8.27 24.18
CA ASP A 106 -25.28 8.83 25.06
C ASP A 106 -25.94 10.08 24.44
#